data_AF-A0A142XKV4-F1
#
_entry.id   AF-A0A142XKV4-F1
#
_cell.length_a   1.000
_cell.length_b   1.000
_cell.length_c   1.000
_cell.angle_alpha   90.00
_cell.angle_beta   90.00
_cell.angle_gamma   90.00
#
_symmetry.space_group_name_H-M   'P 1'
#
loop_
_entity.id
_entity.type
_entity.pdbx_description
1 polymer ?
#
loop_
_entity_poly.entity_id
_entity_poly.type
_entity_poly.pdbx_seq_one_letter_code
_entity_poly.pdbx_strand_id
1 'polypeptide(L)'
;MSDELALRAAVACAPLERTPRLVYADWLDEHDRPLDGALQRILAEPERDDHRSAYADVCTRIGDGPRAEFVRVQLALANLTPPHQFWPTQIEFDPQDHLCGDHTEGTRPGPRRARVLVGYERFAADPRTVKIGDVIDLVGPVAAAACEQSAELLGARVVGSVVDVEHAGAIKFDVVWGTDHYTDRAELNDLRVRERALMGGPGWEQLLPGPWALAFSNVEHVRAVSGSVLAAGARRGFITMVSGPASEWLVHGDAICARHPVEVVRLRTLPNIEADDHGTAFEARLLGRPRWRSFDKARAVTIQQVVLELLASEWPGVTFEFAGN
;
A
#
# COMPACT_ATOMS: atom_id res chain seq x y z
N MET A 1 -12.68 -32.37 -21.56
CA MET A 1 -12.23 -31.24 -20.72
C MET A 1 -11.70 -31.86 -19.44
N SER A 2 -10.46 -31.57 -19.02
CA SER A 2 -9.93 -32.11 -17.77
C SER A 2 -10.59 -31.42 -16.56
N ASP A 3 -10.62 -32.10 -15.42
CA ASP A 3 -11.16 -31.53 -14.17
C ASP A 3 -10.42 -30.25 -13.77
N GLU A 4 -9.10 -30.20 -13.97
CA GLU A 4 -8.30 -28.98 -13.75
C GLU A 4 -8.82 -27.79 -14.56
N LEU A 5 -9.13 -27.99 -15.84
CA LEU A 5 -9.64 -26.92 -16.70
C LEU A 5 -11.02 -26.45 -16.23
N ALA A 6 -11.87 -27.36 -15.77
CA ALA A 6 -13.18 -27.04 -15.23
C ALA A 6 -13.07 -26.21 -13.94
N LEU A 7 -12.18 -26.61 -13.02
CA LEU A 7 -11.94 -25.91 -11.75
C LEU A 7 -11.33 -24.52 -11.98
N ARG A 8 -10.35 -24.40 -12.88
CA ARG A 8 -9.80 -23.09 -13.28
C ARG A 8 -10.86 -22.19 -13.92
N ALA A 9 -11.72 -22.75 -14.78
CA ALA A 9 -12.81 -21.99 -15.39
C ALA A 9 -13.82 -21.51 -14.33
N ALA A 10 -14.13 -22.32 -13.32
CA ALA A 10 -14.98 -21.93 -12.20
C ALA A 10 -14.37 -20.77 -11.40
N VAL A 11 -13.08 -20.83 -11.07
CA VAL A 11 -12.35 -19.72 -10.41
C VAL A 11 -12.35 -18.46 -11.27
N ALA A 12 -12.14 -18.58 -12.58
CA ALA A 12 -12.16 -17.44 -13.50
C ALA A 12 -13.55 -16.81 -13.66
N CYS A 13 -14.61 -17.62 -13.55
CA CYS A 13 -16.00 -17.16 -13.64
C CYS A 13 -16.43 -16.40 -12.38
N ALA A 14 -15.94 -16.82 -11.21
CA ALA A 14 -16.25 -16.22 -9.91
C ALA A 14 -14.98 -15.98 -9.07
N PRO A 15 -14.10 -15.05 -9.45
CA PRO A 15 -12.78 -14.89 -8.84
C PRO A 15 -12.80 -14.43 -7.38
N LEU A 16 -13.91 -13.84 -6.93
CA LEU A 16 -14.17 -13.40 -5.56
C LEU A 16 -14.84 -14.47 -4.70
N GLU A 17 -15.35 -15.55 -5.29
CA GLU A 17 -15.95 -16.64 -4.52
C GLU A 17 -14.87 -17.53 -3.92
N ARG A 18 -15.04 -17.83 -2.62
CA ARG A 18 -14.10 -18.66 -1.85
C ARG A 18 -14.17 -20.12 -2.27
N THR A 19 -15.38 -20.64 -2.45
CA THR A 19 -15.63 -22.07 -2.65
C THR A 19 -14.91 -22.66 -3.87
N PRO A 20 -14.97 -22.06 -5.08
CA PRO A 20 -14.24 -22.62 -6.23
C PRO A 20 -12.72 -22.68 -6.01
N ARG A 21 -12.16 -21.70 -5.29
CA ARG A 21 -10.73 -21.67 -4.97
C ARG A 21 -10.34 -22.75 -3.97
N LEU A 22 -11.14 -22.98 -2.93
CA LEU A 22 -10.88 -24.02 -1.94
C LEU A 22 -10.98 -25.42 -2.55
N VAL A 23 -11.98 -25.68 -3.40
CA VAL A 23 -12.08 -26.96 -4.12
C VAL A 23 -10.88 -27.16 -5.05
N TYR A 24 -10.45 -26.10 -5.74
CA TYR A 24 -9.26 -26.17 -6.58
C TYR A 24 -7.97 -26.37 -5.76
N ALA A 25 -7.89 -25.79 -4.56
CA ALA A 25 -6.77 -26.00 -3.64
C ALA A 25 -6.66 -27.46 -3.20
N ASP A 26 -7.78 -28.09 -2.83
CA ASP A 26 -7.81 -29.51 -2.45
C ASP A 26 -7.41 -30.40 -3.64
N TRP A 27 -7.92 -30.11 -4.85
CA TRP A 27 -7.50 -30.80 -6.07
C TRP A 27 -5.99 -30.67 -6.32
N LEU A 28 -5.39 -29.49 -6.10
CA LEU A 28 -3.96 -29.28 -6.25
C LEU A 28 -3.13 -30.10 -5.26
N ASP A 29 -3.58 -30.20 -4.00
CA ASP A 29 -2.94 -31.04 -2.99
C ASP A 29 -2.97 -32.53 -3.37
N GLU A 30 -4.10 -33.00 -3.90
CA GLU A 30 -4.27 -34.38 -4.40
C GLU A 30 -3.38 -34.70 -5.61
N HIS A 31 -2.92 -33.68 -6.33
CA HIS A 31 -2.09 -33.82 -7.54
C HIS A 31 -0.64 -33.36 -7.32
N ASP A 32 -0.12 -33.52 -6.10
CA ASP A 32 1.27 -33.25 -5.72
C ASP A 32 1.71 -31.78 -5.99
N ARG A 33 0.77 -30.84 -5.90
CA ARG A 33 1.03 -29.39 -6.05
C ARG A 33 0.67 -28.61 -4.77
N PRO A 34 1.22 -28.98 -3.60
CA PRO A 34 0.81 -28.43 -2.32
C PRO A 34 1.11 -26.93 -2.16
N LEU A 35 2.13 -26.42 -2.87
CA LEU A 35 2.45 -24.99 -2.85
C LEU A 35 1.34 -24.17 -3.51
N ASP A 36 0.88 -24.62 -4.68
CA ASP A 36 -0.21 -23.97 -5.40
C ASP A 36 -1.53 -24.10 -4.61
N GLY A 37 -1.77 -25.25 -3.98
CA GLY A 37 -2.93 -25.47 -3.11
C GLY A 37 -2.95 -24.52 -1.91
N ALA A 38 -1.83 -24.43 -1.17
CA ALA A 38 -1.69 -23.48 -0.07
C ALA A 38 -1.88 -22.02 -0.51
N LEU A 39 -1.35 -21.65 -1.69
CA LEU A 39 -1.57 -20.31 -2.25
C LEU A 39 -3.05 -20.06 -2.57
N GLN A 40 -3.77 -21.01 -3.18
CA GLN A 40 -5.19 -20.84 -3.47
C GLN A 40 -6.03 -20.62 -2.20
N ARG A 41 -5.67 -21.25 -1.07
CA ARG A 41 -6.34 -21.02 0.23
C ARG A 41 -6.12 -19.59 0.74
N ILE A 42 -4.90 -19.05 0.60
CA ILE A 42 -4.60 -17.65 0.94
C ILE A 42 -5.38 -16.68 0.06
N LEU A 43 -5.50 -16.97 -1.25
CA LEU A 43 -6.28 -16.16 -2.17
C LEU A 43 -7.79 -16.22 -1.86
N ALA A 44 -8.28 -17.36 -1.37
CA ALA A 44 -9.68 -17.53 -0.97
C ALA A 44 -10.02 -16.82 0.35
N GLU A 45 -9.10 -16.85 1.32
CA GLU A 45 -9.30 -16.34 2.68
C GLU A 45 -8.10 -15.48 3.12
N PRO A 46 -7.88 -14.31 2.51
CA PRO A 46 -6.72 -13.47 2.76
C PRO A 46 -6.67 -12.88 4.18
N GLU A 47 -7.73 -12.95 4.97
CA GLU A 47 -7.74 -12.54 6.38
C GLU A 47 -7.13 -13.60 7.32
N ARG A 48 -6.96 -14.84 6.86
CA ARG A 48 -6.56 -15.97 7.69
C ARG A 48 -5.05 -16.20 7.70
N ASP A 49 -4.44 -16.09 8.87
CA ASP A 49 -2.99 -16.27 9.05
C ASP A 49 -2.56 -17.73 9.14
N ASP A 50 -3.48 -18.64 9.46
CA ASP A 50 -3.20 -20.07 9.51
C ASP A 50 -2.88 -20.62 8.11
N HIS A 51 -3.55 -20.15 7.05
CA HIS A 51 -3.19 -20.49 5.67
C HIS A 51 -1.79 -20.02 5.29
N ARG A 52 -1.38 -18.84 5.78
CA ARG A 52 -0.04 -18.29 5.53
C ARG A 52 1.04 -19.05 6.28
N SER A 53 0.75 -19.44 7.51
CA SER A 53 1.62 -20.31 8.30
C SER A 53 1.81 -21.67 7.58
N ALA A 54 0.71 -22.28 7.14
CA ALA A 54 0.73 -23.52 6.36
C ALA A 54 1.53 -23.36 5.06
N TYR A 55 1.36 -22.26 4.32
CA TYR A 55 2.14 -21.95 3.12
C TYR A 55 3.64 -21.83 3.43
N ALA A 56 4.03 -21.15 4.51
CA ALA A 56 5.44 -21.07 4.92
C ALA A 56 6.02 -22.46 5.24
N ASP A 57 5.23 -23.35 5.83
CA ASP A 57 5.63 -24.73 6.10
C ASP A 57 5.81 -25.54 4.81
N VAL A 58 4.92 -25.35 3.81
CA VAL A 58 5.09 -25.95 2.49
C VAL A 58 6.36 -25.42 1.80
N CYS A 59 6.60 -24.11 1.82
CA CYS A 59 7.83 -23.50 1.30
C CYS A 59 9.08 -24.12 1.95
N THR A 60 9.07 -24.29 3.27
CA THR A 60 10.17 -24.94 4.00
C THR A 60 10.39 -26.37 3.48
N ARG A 61 9.31 -27.14 3.27
CA ARG A 61 9.37 -28.52 2.82
C ARG A 61 9.92 -28.69 1.41
N ILE A 62 9.63 -27.75 0.51
CA ILE A 62 10.14 -27.77 -0.88
C ILE A 62 11.52 -27.13 -1.03
N GLY A 63 12.14 -26.69 0.07
CA GLY A 63 13.47 -26.07 0.08
C GLY A 63 13.48 -24.57 -0.19
N ASP A 64 12.32 -23.91 -0.24
CA ASP A 64 12.18 -22.45 -0.37
C ASP A 64 12.19 -21.78 1.01
N GLY A 65 13.33 -21.93 1.70
CA GLY A 65 13.57 -21.37 3.03
C GLY A 65 13.40 -19.85 3.12
N PRO A 66 13.99 -19.05 2.21
CA PRO A 66 13.85 -17.60 2.21
C PRO A 66 12.40 -17.12 2.13
N ARG A 67 11.56 -17.74 1.27
CA ARG A 67 10.13 -17.40 1.19
C ARG A 67 9.39 -17.75 2.46
N ALA A 68 9.65 -18.93 3.03
CA ALA A 68 9.05 -19.34 4.29
C ALA A 68 9.37 -18.36 5.42
N GLU A 69 10.64 -17.97 5.54
CA GLU A 69 11.08 -17.01 6.55
C GLU A 69 10.44 -15.63 6.35
N PHE A 70 10.37 -15.15 5.12
CA PHE A 70 9.71 -13.88 4.80
C PHE A 70 8.24 -13.86 5.24
N VAL A 71 7.47 -14.91 4.93
CA VAL A 71 6.07 -15.01 5.35
C VAL A 71 5.95 -15.01 6.88
N ARG A 72 6.80 -15.76 7.59
CA ARG A 72 6.81 -15.80 9.06
C ARG A 72 7.15 -14.45 9.69
N VAL A 73 8.16 -13.76 9.18
CA VAL A 73 8.53 -12.40 9.64
C VAL A 73 7.37 -11.43 9.43
N GLN A 74 6.70 -11.51 8.29
CA GLN A 74 5.55 -10.66 8.00
C GLN A 74 4.34 -10.94 8.90
N LEU A 75 4.09 -12.20 9.24
CA LEU A 75 3.07 -12.57 10.22
C LEU A 75 3.41 -12.05 11.62
N ALA A 76 4.66 -12.17 12.05
CA ALA A 76 5.12 -11.63 13.32
C ALA A 76 4.97 -10.10 13.38
N LEU A 77 5.38 -9.38 12.32
CA LEU A 77 5.19 -7.94 12.20
C LEU A 77 3.72 -7.54 12.27
N ALA A 78 2.84 -8.29 11.60
CA ALA A 78 1.40 -8.03 11.63
C ALA A 78 0.77 -8.28 12.99
N ASN A 79 1.28 -9.25 13.77
CA ASN A 79 0.80 -9.52 15.13
C ASN A 79 1.26 -8.47 16.14
N LEU A 80 2.44 -7.87 15.93
CA LEU A 80 2.95 -6.79 16.77
C LEU A 80 2.30 -5.43 16.44
N THR A 81 1.76 -5.26 15.23
CA THR A 81 1.14 -4.01 14.78
C THR A 81 -0.39 -4.14 14.88
N PRO A 82 -1.04 -3.55 15.90
CA PRO A 82 -2.49 -3.70 16.06
C PRO A 82 -3.23 -3.25 14.78
N PRO A 83 -4.30 -3.96 14.39
CA PRO A 83 -4.92 -3.81 13.07
C PRO A 83 -5.57 -2.43 12.80
N HIS A 84 -5.69 -1.56 13.80
CA HIS A 84 -6.35 -0.26 13.68
C HIS A 84 -5.72 0.78 14.60
N GLN A 85 -4.80 1.61 14.09
CA GLN A 85 -4.61 3.00 14.56
C GLN A 85 -3.63 3.86 13.75
N PHE A 86 -3.28 3.48 12.52
CA PHE A 86 -2.64 4.42 11.59
C PHE A 86 -3.72 5.06 10.71
N TRP A 87 -4.45 6.00 11.30
CA TRP A 87 -4.99 7.08 10.48
C TRP A 87 -3.79 7.96 10.14
N PRO A 88 -3.46 8.21 8.86
CA PRO A 88 -2.76 9.44 8.57
C PRO A 88 -3.73 10.54 8.99
N THR A 89 -3.53 11.11 10.17
CA THR A 89 -4.16 12.39 10.49
C THR A 89 -3.49 13.38 9.56
N GLN A 90 -4.06 13.55 8.37
CA GLN A 90 -3.66 14.59 7.46
C GLN A 90 -4.08 15.90 8.14
N ILE A 91 -3.15 16.53 8.84
CA ILE A 91 -3.36 17.87 9.38
C ILE A 91 -3.20 18.81 8.20
N GLU A 92 -4.31 19.10 7.53
CA GLU A 92 -4.35 20.18 6.55
C GLU A 92 -4.37 21.50 7.32
N PHE A 93 -3.33 22.30 7.09
CA PHE A 93 -3.30 23.68 7.54
C PHE A 93 -4.04 24.50 6.49
N ASP A 94 -5.19 25.09 6.85
CA ASP A 94 -5.81 26.13 6.02
C ASP A 94 -5.00 27.44 6.20
N PRO A 95 -4.30 27.92 5.16
CA PRO A 95 -3.56 29.18 5.25
C PRO A 95 -4.47 30.41 5.39
N GLN A 96 -5.79 30.29 5.21
CA GLN A 96 -6.74 31.41 5.29
C GLN A 96 -7.37 31.61 6.68
N ASP A 97 -7.19 30.69 7.62
CA ASP A 97 -7.81 30.73 8.96
C ASP A 97 -7.21 31.83 9.89
N HIS A 98 -6.40 32.74 9.34
CA HIS A 98 -5.75 33.84 10.06
C HIS A 98 -6.02 35.24 9.47
N LEU A 99 -6.92 35.37 8.50
CA LEU A 99 -7.27 36.67 7.91
C LEU A 99 -8.59 37.22 8.47
N CYS A 100 -8.68 37.37 9.78
CA CYS A 100 -9.65 38.26 10.43
C CYS A 100 -9.01 38.95 11.64
N GLY A 101 -8.21 39.96 11.35
CA GLY A 101 -7.75 40.95 12.31
C GLY A 101 -7.56 42.28 11.58
N ASP A 102 -8.36 43.28 11.94
CA ASP A 102 -8.33 44.63 11.38
C ASP A 102 -6.90 45.18 11.27
N HIS A 103 -6.51 45.55 10.05
CA HIS A 103 -5.27 46.26 9.77
C HIS A 103 -5.48 47.76 10.00
N THR A 104 -5.06 48.27 11.15
CA THR A 104 -4.66 49.69 11.26
C THR A 104 -3.16 49.82 10.96
N GLU A 105 -2.85 50.70 10.02
CA GLU A 105 -1.53 50.95 9.43
C GLU A 105 -0.42 51.23 10.46
N GLY A 106 0.79 50.70 10.20
CA GLY A 106 2.02 51.34 10.69
C GLY A 106 3.05 50.49 11.45
N THR A 107 2.90 49.17 11.57
CA THR A 107 3.94 48.33 12.22
C THR A 107 4.45 47.23 11.30
N ARG A 108 5.79 47.09 11.24
CA ARG A 108 6.47 45.99 10.53
C ARG A 108 5.93 44.65 11.05
N PRO A 109 5.71 43.64 10.19
CA PRO A 109 5.20 42.35 10.64
C PRO A 109 6.20 41.70 11.59
N GLY A 110 5.84 41.63 12.87
CA GLY A 110 6.51 40.75 13.84
C GLY A 110 6.27 39.28 13.50
N PRO A 111 7.04 38.36 14.09
CA PRO A 111 6.91 36.92 13.83
C PRO A 111 5.48 36.46 14.08
N ARG A 112 4.85 35.89 13.05
CA ARG A 112 3.49 35.34 13.10
C ARG A 112 3.47 34.19 14.12
N ARG A 113 2.63 34.30 15.15
CA ARG A 113 2.35 33.22 16.10
C ARG A 113 1.23 32.36 15.54
N ALA A 114 1.54 31.13 15.16
CA ALA A 114 0.52 30.11 14.93
C ALA A 114 -0.04 29.64 16.28
N ARG A 115 -1.37 29.56 16.40
CA ARG A 115 -2.05 28.89 17.52
C ARG A 115 -2.44 27.51 17.03
N VAL A 116 -1.85 26.47 17.62
CA VAL A 116 -2.23 25.09 17.37
C VAL A 116 -3.29 24.71 18.41
N LEU A 117 -4.51 24.44 17.96
CA LEU A 117 -5.55 23.83 18.78
C LEU A 117 -5.47 22.32 18.55
N VAL A 118 -5.16 21.57 19.60
CA VAL A 118 -5.25 20.12 19.55
C VAL A 118 -6.15 19.61 20.66
N GLY A 119 -7.18 18.86 20.28
CA GLY A 119 -8.10 18.22 21.21
C GLY A 119 -7.62 16.82 21.59
N TYR A 120 -7.67 16.47 22.88
CA TYR A 120 -7.37 15.12 23.38
C TYR A 120 -8.26 14.75 24.58
N GLU A 121 -8.53 13.45 24.72
CA GLU A 121 -8.94 12.80 25.98
C GLU A 121 -7.71 12.16 26.65
N ARG A 122 -7.55 12.35 27.97
CA ARG A 122 -6.33 11.99 28.75
C ARG A 122 -6.25 10.50 29.12
N PHE A 123 -5.06 9.90 28.96
CA PHE A 123 -4.58 8.74 29.74
C PHE A 123 -3.09 8.91 30.14
N ALA A 124 -2.66 8.31 31.25
CA ALA A 124 -1.52 8.77 32.07
C ALA A 124 -0.17 8.02 31.90
N ALA A 125 0.90 8.84 31.80
CA ALA A 125 2.36 8.83 32.04
C ALA A 125 3.22 7.60 32.51
N ASP A 126 4.42 7.49 31.88
CA ASP A 126 5.77 7.49 32.51
C ASP A 126 6.85 8.03 31.53
N PRO A 127 7.71 9.03 31.85
CA PRO A 127 8.70 9.58 30.92
C PRO A 127 10.17 9.17 31.22
N ARG A 128 10.92 8.76 30.19
CA ARG A 128 12.40 8.78 30.20
C ARG A 128 13.01 9.30 28.89
N THR A 129 14.11 10.04 29.05
CA THR A 129 14.70 11.04 28.14
C THR A 129 15.73 10.48 27.15
N VAL A 130 15.72 10.90 25.87
CA VAL A 130 16.88 10.85 24.93
C VAL A 130 16.83 12.03 23.94
N LYS A 131 18.00 12.61 23.62
CA LYS A 131 18.22 13.85 22.84
C LYS A 131 17.88 13.75 21.35
N ILE A 132 17.29 14.82 20.81
CA ILE A 132 17.11 15.10 19.38
C ILE A 132 18.26 16.01 18.92
N GLY A 133 19.22 15.46 18.19
CA GLY A 133 20.04 16.19 17.24
C GLY A 133 19.61 15.70 15.85
N ASP A 134 19.46 16.61 14.89
CA ASP A 134 19.31 16.41 13.43
C ASP A 134 18.02 16.96 12.80
N VAL A 135 17.01 17.41 13.57
CA VAL A 135 15.75 17.99 13.00
C VAL A 135 15.78 19.53 12.94
N ILE A 136 16.69 20.19 13.66
CA ILE A 136 16.68 21.65 13.86
C ILE A 136 17.13 22.43 12.62
N ASP A 137 17.97 21.84 11.77
CA ASP A 137 18.61 22.58 10.67
C ASP A 137 17.67 22.88 9.49
N LEU A 138 16.52 22.19 9.37
CA LEU A 138 15.64 22.30 8.20
C LEU A 138 14.41 23.21 8.41
N VAL A 139 13.95 23.39 9.65
CA VAL A 139 12.61 23.98 9.93
C VAL A 139 12.67 25.28 10.75
N GLY A 140 13.86 25.64 11.22
CA GLY A 140 14.07 26.78 12.10
C GLY A 140 13.61 26.53 13.55
N PRO A 141 14.18 27.25 14.52
CA PRO A 141 14.05 26.94 15.94
C PRO A 141 12.63 27.09 16.51
N VAL A 142 11.75 27.86 15.84
CA VAL A 142 10.39 28.16 16.32
C VAL A 142 9.42 27.00 16.07
N ALA A 143 9.51 26.34 14.91
CA ALA A 143 8.69 25.19 14.59
C ALA A 143 9.12 23.95 15.39
N ALA A 144 10.43 23.78 15.57
CA ALA A 144 10.99 22.76 16.45
C ALA A 144 10.50 22.92 17.90
N ALA A 145 10.56 24.14 18.45
CA ALA A 145 10.08 24.41 19.81
C ALA A 145 8.57 24.21 19.98
N ALA A 146 7.75 24.55 18.98
CA ALA A 146 6.30 24.33 19.02
C ALA A 146 5.92 22.84 18.98
N CYS A 147 6.64 22.04 18.17
CA CYS A 147 6.49 20.59 18.14
C CYS A 147 6.95 19.94 19.45
N GLU A 148 8.10 20.36 19.99
CA GLU A 148 8.62 19.87 21.27
C GLU A 148 7.67 20.20 22.43
N GLN A 149 7.18 21.45 22.52
CA GLN A 149 6.26 21.86 23.58
C GLN A 149 4.92 21.12 23.50
N SER A 150 4.42 20.84 22.29
CA SER A 150 3.21 20.05 22.10
C SER A 150 3.43 18.58 22.48
N ALA A 151 4.58 18.00 22.13
CA ALA A 151 4.97 16.65 22.50
C ALA A 151 5.08 16.47 24.03
N GLU A 152 5.70 17.45 24.70
CA GLU A 152 5.88 17.49 26.14
C GLU A 152 4.54 17.60 26.89
N LEU A 153 3.62 18.46 26.42
CA LEU A 153 2.28 18.60 27.00
C LEU A 153 1.44 17.30 26.95
N LEU A 154 1.82 16.35 26.09
CA LEU A 154 1.06 15.14 25.81
C LEU A 154 1.74 13.88 26.31
N GLY A 155 2.94 13.98 26.90
CA GLY A 155 3.75 12.82 27.25
C GLY A 155 4.09 11.93 26.05
N ALA A 156 4.12 12.51 24.85
CA ALA A 156 4.33 11.78 23.61
C ALA A 156 5.63 12.22 22.93
N ARG A 157 6.19 11.36 22.08
CA ARG A 157 7.39 11.68 21.28
C ARG A 157 6.98 11.91 19.83
N VAL A 158 7.38 13.05 19.27
CA VAL A 158 7.25 13.32 17.83
C VAL A 158 8.30 12.48 17.08
N VAL A 159 7.84 11.54 16.27
CA VAL A 159 8.64 10.86 15.25
C VAL A 159 8.03 11.26 13.91
N GLY A 160 8.63 12.23 13.23
CA GLY A 160 8.15 12.73 11.95
C GLY A 160 9.27 12.75 10.93
N SER A 161 8.90 12.67 9.65
CA SER A 161 9.75 13.02 8.53
C SER A 161 9.10 14.19 7.80
N VAL A 162 9.90 15.12 7.28
CA VAL A 162 9.38 16.18 6.40
C VAL A 162 9.02 15.52 5.08
N VAL A 163 7.74 15.55 4.73
CA VAL A 163 7.23 14.78 3.58
C VAL A 163 7.24 15.59 2.30
N ASP A 164 6.99 16.90 2.39
CA ASP A 164 7.10 17.82 1.24
C ASP A 164 7.26 19.28 1.67
N VAL A 165 7.90 20.09 0.82
CA VAL A 165 7.93 21.55 0.91
C VAL A 165 7.30 22.08 -0.38
N GLU A 166 6.02 22.42 -0.31
CA GLU A 166 5.33 22.94 -1.48
C GLU A 166 5.81 24.36 -1.83
N HIS A 167 5.77 24.70 -3.12
CA HIS A 167 6.24 25.97 -3.70
C HIS A 167 5.57 27.24 -3.10
N ALA A 168 4.54 27.10 -2.26
CA ALA A 168 3.83 28.18 -1.59
C ALA A 168 4.25 28.43 -0.13
N GLY A 169 5.28 27.74 0.39
CA GLY A 169 5.81 27.97 1.74
C GLY A 169 5.05 27.25 2.87
N ALA A 170 4.17 26.29 2.53
CA ALA A 170 3.59 25.36 3.49
C ALA A 170 4.53 24.15 3.66
N ILE A 171 4.85 23.80 4.91
CA ILE A 171 5.58 22.58 5.24
C ILE A 171 4.57 21.60 5.83
N LYS A 172 4.40 20.45 5.17
CA LYS A 172 3.53 19.38 5.66
C LYS A 172 4.34 18.44 6.55
N PHE A 173 3.87 18.24 7.78
CA PHE A 173 4.43 17.26 8.71
C PHE A 173 3.43 16.13 8.88
N ASP A 174 3.87 14.91 8.62
CA ASP A 174 3.19 13.72 9.11
C ASP A 174 3.75 13.42 10.51
N VAL A 175 2.95 13.71 11.54
CA VAL A 175 3.28 13.37 12.93
C VAL A 175 2.66 12.03 13.25
N VAL A 176 3.49 11.01 13.36
CA VAL A 176 3.06 9.69 13.82
C VAL A 176 3.12 9.67 15.34
N TRP A 177 1.96 9.55 15.98
CA TRP A 177 1.85 9.35 17.41
C TRP A 177 1.96 7.86 17.72
N GLY A 178 3.10 7.42 18.23
CA GLY A 178 3.23 6.08 18.79
C GLY A 178 2.82 6.10 20.25
N THR A 179 1.72 5.44 20.61
CA THR A 179 1.48 5.07 22.01
C THR A 179 2.49 4.00 22.41
N ASP A 180 3.06 4.07 23.61
CA ASP A 180 4.02 3.09 24.18
C ASP A 180 3.43 1.66 24.38
N HIS A 181 2.35 1.31 23.69
CA HIS A 181 1.74 -0.01 23.69
C HIS A 181 2.54 -1.07 22.93
N TYR A 182 3.61 -0.69 22.23
CA TYR A 182 4.58 -1.64 21.70
C TYR A 182 5.50 -2.11 22.84
N THR A 183 5.05 -3.12 23.57
CA THR A 183 5.80 -3.73 24.69
C THR A 183 7.15 -4.32 24.25
N ASP A 184 7.41 -4.47 22.96
CA ASP A 184 8.72 -4.90 22.45
C ASP A 184 9.19 -4.15 21.19
N ARG A 185 9.61 -2.89 21.38
CA ARG A 185 10.23 -2.08 20.32
C ARG A 185 11.53 -2.72 19.78
N ALA A 186 12.22 -3.53 20.59
CA ALA A 186 13.44 -4.21 20.15
C ALA A 186 13.10 -5.34 19.18
N GLU A 187 12.13 -6.19 19.53
CA GLU A 187 11.62 -7.25 18.65
C GLU A 187 11.09 -6.70 17.32
N LEU A 188 10.32 -5.60 17.35
CA LEU A 188 9.84 -4.96 16.13
C LEU A 188 11.00 -4.51 15.23
N ASN A 189 12.03 -3.87 15.80
CA ASN A 189 13.21 -3.44 15.05
C ASN A 189 13.98 -4.63 14.47
N ASP A 190 14.15 -5.70 15.24
CA ASP A 190 14.84 -6.92 14.81
C ASP A 190 14.11 -7.59 13.65
N LEU A 191 12.78 -7.67 13.71
CA LEU A 191 11.95 -8.17 12.61
C LEU A 191 12.07 -7.29 11.37
N ARG A 192 12.12 -5.96 11.50
CA ARG A 192 12.32 -5.03 10.37
C ARG A 192 13.72 -5.11 9.77
N VAL A 193 14.74 -5.40 10.58
CA VAL A 193 16.10 -5.68 10.06
C VAL A 193 16.09 -6.99 9.27
N ARG A 194 15.47 -8.04 9.80
CA ARG A 194 15.36 -9.34 9.15
C ARG A 194 14.55 -9.28 7.85
N GLU A 195 13.42 -8.56 7.85
CA GLU A 195 12.61 -8.27 6.67
C GLU A 195 13.45 -7.63 5.56
N ARG A 196 14.20 -6.57 5.88
CA ARG A 196 15.08 -5.89 4.91
C ARG A 196 16.21 -6.80 4.41
N ALA A 197 16.79 -7.62 5.28
CA ALA A 197 17.82 -8.58 4.87
C ALA A 197 17.27 -9.62 3.88
N LEU A 198 16.03 -10.10 4.10
CA LEU A 198 15.36 -11.03 3.19
C LEU A 198 15.00 -10.38 1.85
N MET A 199 14.62 -9.10 1.84
CA MET A 199 14.33 -8.37 0.59
C MET A 199 15.58 -7.93 -0.18
N GLY A 200 16.72 -7.74 0.51
CA GLY A 200 17.97 -7.32 -0.11
C GLY A 200 18.95 -8.46 -0.43
N GLY A 201 18.66 -9.68 0.04
CA GLY A 201 19.51 -10.86 -0.14
C GLY A 201 19.10 -11.71 -1.35
N PRO A 202 20.03 -12.47 -1.96
CA PRO A 202 19.74 -13.30 -3.13
C PRO A 202 18.61 -14.30 -2.86
N GLY A 203 17.69 -14.43 -3.82
CA GLY A 203 16.52 -15.33 -3.71
C GLY A 203 15.20 -14.59 -3.52
N TRP A 204 15.21 -13.31 -3.17
CA TRP A 204 13.99 -12.49 -3.22
C TRP A 204 13.44 -12.39 -4.65
N GLU A 205 14.31 -12.48 -5.67
CA GLU A 205 13.92 -12.55 -7.08
C GLU A 205 13.09 -13.81 -7.39
N GLN A 206 13.11 -14.83 -6.54
CA GLN A 206 12.25 -16.02 -6.68
C GLN A 206 10.83 -15.77 -6.15
N LEU A 207 10.66 -14.76 -5.29
CA LEU A 207 9.36 -14.36 -4.75
C LEU A 207 8.50 -13.64 -5.79
N LEU A 208 9.11 -13.23 -6.90
CA LEU A 208 8.54 -12.44 -7.98
C LEU A 208 8.87 -13.13 -9.31
N PRO A 209 7.89 -13.59 -10.11
CA PRO A 209 8.23 -14.29 -11.34
C PRO A 209 8.87 -13.40 -12.42
N GLY A 210 10.20 -13.23 -12.39
CA GLY A 210 10.98 -12.65 -13.49
C GLY A 210 11.93 -11.55 -13.05
N PRO A 211 12.62 -10.88 -14.00
CA PRO A 211 13.58 -9.81 -13.74
C PRO A 211 12.87 -8.49 -13.36
N TRP A 212 11.94 -8.55 -12.42
CA TRP A 212 11.17 -7.40 -11.97
C TRP A 212 11.96 -6.68 -10.89
N ALA A 213 12.36 -5.44 -11.16
CA ALA A 213 13.01 -4.62 -10.17
C ALA A 213 11.98 -4.02 -9.19
N LEU A 214 11.14 -4.80 -8.50
CA LEU A 214 10.20 -4.19 -7.56
C LEU A 214 10.95 -3.42 -6.48
N ALA A 215 10.77 -2.11 -6.45
CA ALA A 215 11.14 -1.32 -5.29
C ALA A 215 10.12 -1.61 -4.19
N PHE A 216 10.52 -2.36 -3.18
CA PHE A 216 9.70 -2.59 -2.01
C PHE A 216 9.83 -1.44 -1.03
N SER A 217 8.69 -1.07 -0.48
CA SER A 217 8.66 -0.28 0.74
C SER A 217 7.54 -0.78 1.64
N ASN A 218 7.59 -0.37 2.91
CA ASN A 218 6.51 -0.62 3.83
C ASN A 218 5.20 -0.07 3.25
N VAL A 219 4.11 -0.81 3.46
CA VAL A 219 2.76 -0.71 2.85
C VAL A 219 2.25 0.73 2.64
N GLU A 220 2.67 1.68 3.45
CA GLU A 220 2.18 3.06 3.44
C GLU A 220 2.94 4.01 2.52
N HIS A 221 4.21 3.72 2.19
CA HIS A 221 5.08 4.67 1.49
C HIS A 221 5.81 4.00 0.34
N VAL A 222 5.06 3.46 -0.63
CA VAL A 222 5.62 3.10 -1.95
C VAL A 222 5.98 4.41 -2.65
N ARG A 223 7.11 4.98 -2.23
CA ARG A 223 7.68 6.15 -2.89
C ARG A 223 8.05 5.71 -4.29
N ALA A 224 7.59 6.52 -5.23
CA ALA A 224 7.93 6.33 -6.61
C ALA A 224 9.46 6.40 -6.77
N VAL A 225 10.09 5.25 -6.94
CA VAL A 225 11.41 5.22 -7.55
C VAL A 225 11.22 5.73 -8.98
N SER A 226 11.99 6.74 -9.37
CA SER A 226 11.90 7.31 -10.71
C SER A 226 12.27 6.24 -11.73
N GLY A 227 11.39 6.03 -12.72
CA GLY A 227 11.62 5.07 -13.81
C GLY A 227 10.47 4.13 -14.11
N SER A 228 10.72 3.27 -15.10
CA SER A 228 9.81 2.28 -15.72
C SER A 228 9.55 1.05 -14.84
N VAL A 229 9.47 1.24 -13.53
CA VAL A 229 9.57 0.13 -12.58
C VAL A 229 8.33 0.11 -11.70
N LEU A 230 7.67 -1.04 -11.64
CA LEU A 230 6.63 -1.30 -10.65
C LEU A 230 7.27 -1.26 -9.25
N ALA A 231 6.57 -0.70 -8.30
CA ALA A 231 6.90 -0.70 -6.89
C ALA A 231 5.77 -1.39 -6.15
N ALA A 232 6.08 -2.10 -5.06
CA ALA A 232 5.09 -2.95 -4.39
C ALA A 232 5.10 -2.77 -2.87
N GLY A 233 3.89 -2.76 -2.31
CA GLY A 233 3.66 -2.88 -0.88
C GLY A 233 3.25 -4.32 -0.56
N ALA A 234 3.94 -4.92 0.41
CA ALA A 234 3.64 -6.26 0.88
C ALA A 234 2.99 -6.24 2.27
N ARG A 235 1.95 -7.04 2.47
CA ARG A 235 1.29 -7.26 3.75
C ARG A 235 1.21 -8.75 4.02
N ARG A 236 1.61 -9.17 5.23
CA ARG A 236 1.55 -10.58 5.68
C ARG A 236 2.21 -11.56 4.69
N GLY A 237 3.31 -11.17 4.05
CA GLY A 237 4.10 -12.04 3.16
C GLY A 237 3.74 -11.96 1.68
N PHE A 238 2.73 -11.18 1.31
CA PHE A 238 2.23 -11.10 -0.06
C PHE A 238 2.10 -9.66 -0.55
N ILE A 239 2.24 -9.46 -1.86
CA ILE A 239 1.97 -8.16 -2.47
C ILE A 239 0.46 -7.89 -2.40
N THR A 240 0.09 -6.81 -1.75
CA THR A 240 -1.32 -6.35 -1.69
C THR A 240 -1.50 -5.03 -2.42
N MET A 241 -0.41 -4.28 -2.67
CA MET A 241 -0.45 -3.04 -3.42
C MET A 241 0.67 -2.99 -4.44
N VAL A 242 0.36 -2.50 -5.65
CA VAL A 242 1.34 -2.24 -6.71
C VAL A 242 1.21 -0.79 -7.17
N SER A 243 2.32 -0.13 -7.49
CA SER A 243 2.33 1.20 -8.08
C SER A 243 3.34 1.30 -9.20
N GLY A 244 2.97 1.88 -10.34
CA GLY A 244 3.91 2.13 -11.43
C GLY A 244 3.23 2.51 -12.74
N PRO A 245 3.97 2.49 -13.87
CA PRO A 245 3.39 2.79 -15.18
C PRO A 245 2.34 1.75 -15.58
N ALA A 246 1.27 2.19 -16.26
CA ALA A 246 0.25 1.26 -16.75
C ALA A 246 0.79 0.25 -17.77
N SER A 247 1.78 0.61 -18.59
CA SER A 247 2.41 -0.32 -19.53
C SER A 247 3.00 -1.54 -18.84
N GLU A 248 3.70 -1.34 -17.72
CA GLU A 248 4.30 -2.43 -16.94
C GLU A 248 3.21 -3.29 -16.28
N TRP A 249 2.17 -2.65 -15.74
CA TRP A 249 1.04 -3.38 -15.17
C TRP A 249 0.33 -4.24 -16.22
N LEU A 250 0.10 -3.74 -17.44
CA LEU A 250 -0.56 -4.50 -18.50
C LEU A 250 0.23 -5.74 -18.93
N VAL A 251 1.56 -5.69 -18.86
CA VAL A 251 2.44 -6.82 -19.20
C VAL A 251 2.46 -7.86 -18.07
N HIS A 252 2.45 -7.42 -16.80
CA HIS A 252 2.75 -8.29 -15.66
C HIS A 252 1.59 -8.58 -14.72
N GLY A 253 0.49 -7.83 -14.81
CA GLY A 253 -0.62 -7.85 -13.85
C GLY A 253 -1.23 -9.24 -13.64
N ASP A 254 -1.41 -10.03 -14.70
CA ASP A 254 -1.93 -11.40 -14.59
C ASP A 254 -1.02 -12.31 -13.76
N ALA A 255 0.28 -12.26 -14.02
CA ALA A 255 1.26 -13.10 -13.32
C ALA A 255 1.36 -12.70 -11.84
N ILE A 256 1.26 -11.39 -11.55
CA ILE A 256 1.25 -10.87 -10.18
C ILE A 256 -0.03 -11.32 -9.45
N CYS A 257 -1.21 -11.08 -10.03
CA CYS A 257 -2.50 -11.45 -9.42
C CYS A 257 -2.68 -12.96 -9.28
N ALA A 258 -2.02 -13.77 -10.12
CA ALA A 258 -2.02 -15.22 -9.97
C ALA A 258 -1.27 -15.71 -8.72
N ARG A 259 -0.32 -14.91 -8.21
CA ARG A 259 0.55 -15.28 -7.08
C ARG A 259 0.37 -14.46 -5.82
N HIS A 260 -0.34 -13.35 -5.93
CA HIS A 260 -0.51 -12.39 -4.86
C HIS A 260 -1.96 -11.89 -4.81
N PRO A 261 -2.55 -11.75 -3.61
CA PRO A 261 -3.85 -11.13 -3.42
C PRO A 261 -3.69 -9.61 -3.55
N VAL A 262 -3.43 -9.12 -4.76
CA VAL A 262 -3.34 -7.68 -5.01
C VAL A 262 -4.72 -7.07 -4.81
N GLU A 263 -4.80 -6.07 -3.94
CA GLU A 263 -6.03 -5.35 -3.60
C GLU A 263 -6.06 -3.99 -4.30
N VAL A 264 -4.91 -3.32 -4.42
CA VAL A 264 -4.81 -1.95 -4.94
C VAL A 264 -3.69 -1.81 -5.98
N VAL A 265 -3.99 -1.14 -7.09
CA VAL A 265 -3.01 -0.79 -8.12
C VAL A 265 -3.06 0.71 -8.41
N ARG A 266 -1.94 1.40 -8.13
CA ARG A 266 -1.75 2.83 -8.36
C ARG A 266 -0.98 3.08 -9.64
N LEU A 267 -1.70 3.40 -10.71
CA LEU A 267 -1.14 3.68 -12.02
C LEU A 267 -0.65 5.12 -12.11
N ARG A 268 0.58 5.32 -12.60
CA ARG A 268 1.16 6.67 -12.83
C ARG A 268 0.87 7.22 -14.22
N THR A 269 0.40 6.37 -15.12
CA THR A 269 0.05 6.73 -16.49
C THR A 269 -1.30 6.12 -16.83
N LEU A 270 -2.02 6.72 -17.77
CA LEU A 270 -3.19 6.09 -18.35
C LEU A 270 -2.73 4.98 -19.32
N PRO A 271 -3.30 3.76 -19.26
CA PRO A 271 -3.10 2.77 -20.29
C PRO A 271 -3.67 3.25 -21.63
N ASN A 272 -3.05 2.81 -22.72
CA ASN A 272 -3.62 3.00 -24.05
C ASN A 272 -4.85 2.11 -24.22
N ILE A 273 -5.86 2.61 -24.92
CA ILE A 273 -7.07 1.89 -25.26
C ILE A 273 -7.26 1.86 -26.77
N GLU A 274 -7.89 0.80 -27.27
CA GLU A 274 -8.48 0.74 -28.60
C GLU A 274 -9.99 0.95 -28.46
N ALA A 275 -10.59 1.72 -29.38
CA ALA A 275 -12.01 2.00 -29.34
C ALA A 275 -12.62 1.99 -30.75
N ASP A 276 -13.78 1.36 -30.87
CA ASP A 276 -14.59 1.24 -32.09
C ASP A 276 -15.93 1.94 -31.90
N ASP A 277 -16.27 2.86 -32.81
CA ASP A 277 -17.48 3.67 -32.75
C ASP A 277 -18.68 2.95 -33.41
N HIS A 278 -19.77 2.79 -32.66
CA HIS A 278 -21.03 2.18 -33.10
C HIS A 278 -22.23 3.14 -33.02
N GLY A 279 -22.02 4.43 -33.25
CA GLY A 279 -23.09 5.43 -33.30
C GLY A 279 -23.47 5.91 -31.89
N THR A 280 -24.49 5.31 -31.28
CA THR A 280 -24.96 5.67 -29.92
C THR A 280 -24.14 5.05 -28.80
N ALA A 281 -23.35 4.03 -29.11
CA ALA A 281 -22.40 3.39 -28.20
C ALA A 281 -21.02 3.33 -28.86
N PHE A 282 -19.99 3.05 -28.05
CA PHE A 282 -18.69 2.64 -28.55
C PHE A 282 -18.21 1.42 -27.78
N GLU A 283 -17.44 0.57 -28.41
CA GLU A 283 -16.73 -0.52 -27.74
C GLU A 283 -15.29 -0.08 -27.50
N ALA A 284 -14.73 -0.45 -26.35
CA ALA A 284 -13.32 -0.21 -26.07
C ALA A 284 -12.67 -1.41 -25.38
N ARG A 285 -11.35 -1.49 -25.49
CA ARG A 285 -10.50 -2.46 -24.78
C ARG A 285 -9.16 -1.85 -24.41
N LEU A 286 -8.48 -2.41 -23.41
CA LEU A 286 -7.08 -2.06 -23.15
C LEU A 286 -6.20 -2.58 -24.29
N LEU A 287 -5.26 -1.77 -24.75
CA LEU A 287 -4.35 -2.16 -25.84
C LEU A 287 -3.59 -3.44 -25.47
N GLY A 288 -3.62 -4.44 -26.36
CA GLY A 288 -2.98 -5.73 -26.13
C GLY A 288 -3.77 -6.70 -25.24
N ARG A 289 -4.97 -6.34 -24.78
CA ARG A 289 -5.88 -7.22 -24.04
C ARG A 289 -7.04 -7.68 -24.91
N PRO A 290 -7.60 -8.88 -24.68
CA PRO A 290 -8.62 -9.44 -25.57
C PRO A 290 -10.05 -8.93 -25.27
N ARG A 291 -10.32 -8.37 -24.09
CA ARG A 291 -11.70 -8.12 -23.63
C ARG A 291 -12.23 -6.77 -24.09
N TRP A 292 -13.27 -6.79 -24.90
CA TRP A 292 -14.06 -5.62 -25.27
C TRP A 292 -15.15 -5.32 -24.24
N ARG A 293 -15.46 -4.03 -24.05
CA ARG A 293 -16.57 -3.52 -23.25
C ARG A 293 -17.32 -2.45 -24.04
N SER A 294 -18.64 -2.48 -23.96
CA SER A 294 -19.51 -1.49 -24.59
C SER A 294 -19.83 -0.36 -23.61
N PHE A 295 -19.77 0.87 -24.09
CA PHE A 295 -20.04 2.10 -23.35
C PHE A 295 -21.10 2.92 -24.09
N ASP A 296 -22.09 3.39 -23.34
CA ASP A 296 -23.15 4.26 -23.86
C ASP A 296 -22.64 5.72 -23.92
N LYS A 297 -22.65 6.33 -25.11
CA LYS A 297 -22.22 7.72 -25.30
C LYS A 297 -23.16 8.73 -24.66
N ALA A 298 -24.41 8.36 -24.40
CA ALA A 298 -25.37 9.22 -23.71
C ALA A 298 -24.99 9.41 -22.24
N ARG A 299 -24.24 8.46 -21.66
CA ARG A 299 -23.62 8.64 -20.34
C ARG A 299 -22.37 9.49 -20.58
N ALA A 300 -22.30 10.66 -19.95
CA ALA A 300 -21.12 11.52 -20.00
C ALA A 300 -19.95 10.88 -19.22
N VAL A 301 -19.38 9.80 -19.76
CA VAL A 301 -18.24 9.09 -19.19
C VAL A 301 -16.94 9.75 -19.63
N THR A 302 -16.07 10.04 -18.66
CA THR A 302 -14.72 10.52 -18.95
C THR A 302 -13.84 9.37 -19.43
N ILE A 303 -12.77 9.67 -20.16
CA ILE A 303 -11.78 8.65 -20.59
C ILE A 303 -11.24 7.88 -19.37
N GLN A 304 -11.03 8.58 -18.24
CA GLN A 304 -10.57 7.94 -17.01
C GLN A 304 -11.58 6.92 -16.47
N GLN A 305 -12.88 7.23 -16.48
CA GLN A 305 -13.93 6.29 -16.05
C GLN A 305 -13.98 5.06 -16.96
N VAL A 306 -13.92 5.26 -18.28
CA VAL A 306 -13.84 4.16 -19.27
C VAL A 306 -12.65 3.26 -18.96
N VAL A 307 -11.47 3.84 -18.72
CA VAL A 307 -10.25 3.10 -18.39
C VAL A 307 -10.40 2.32 -17.07
N LEU A 308 -10.94 2.93 -16.01
CA LEU A 308 -11.13 2.24 -14.73
C LEU A 308 -12.10 1.05 -14.87
N GLU A 309 -13.17 1.20 -15.65
CA GLU A 309 -14.10 0.11 -15.93
C GLU A 309 -13.44 -1.02 -16.74
N LEU A 310 -12.60 -0.67 -17.72
CA LEU A 310 -11.82 -1.65 -18.48
C LEU A 310 -10.84 -2.41 -17.57
N LEU A 311 -10.07 -1.71 -16.73
CA LEU A 311 -9.13 -2.30 -15.78
C LEU A 311 -9.84 -3.22 -14.77
N ALA A 312 -10.93 -2.76 -14.15
CA ALA A 312 -11.72 -3.55 -13.22
C ALA A 312 -12.34 -4.80 -13.89
N SER A 313 -12.62 -4.72 -15.19
CA SER A 313 -13.11 -5.86 -15.95
C SER A 313 -12.05 -6.92 -16.27
N GLU A 314 -10.80 -6.50 -16.42
CA GLU A 314 -9.66 -7.37 -16.68
C GLU A 314 -9.14 -8.03 -15.39
N TRP A 315 -9.13 -7.28 -14.29
CA TRP A 315 -8.71 -7.77 -12.97
C TRP A 315 -9.81 -7.55 -11.90
N PRO A 316 -10.85 -8.40 -11.87
CA PRO A 316 -11.92 -8.28 -10.89
C PRO A 316 -11.38 -8.39 -9.45
N GLY A 317 -11.86 -7.50 -8.58
CA GLY A 317 -11.42 -7.44 -7.18
C GLY A 317 -10.21 -6.54 -6.92
N VAL A 318 -9.53 -6.08 -7.97
CA VAL A 318 -8.44 -5.10 -7.85
C VAL A 318 -9.02 -3.69 -7.96
N THR A 319 -8.71 -2.86 -6.98
CA THR A 319 -9.03 -1.42 -7.02
C THR A 319 -7.93 -0.67 -7.77
N PHE A 320 -8.31 0.13 -8.76
CA PHE A 320 -7.37 0.91 -9.56
C PHE A 320 -7.47 2.40 -9.20
N GLU A 321 -6.32 3.03 -9.02
CA GLU A 321 -6.16 4.44 -8.70
C GLU A 321 -5.15 5.08 -9.67
N PHE A 322 -5.32 6.36 -9.99
CA PHE A 322 -4.33 7.13 -10.76
C PHE A 322 -3.60 8.09 -9.84
N ALA A 323 -2.26 8.06 -9.88
CA ALA A 323 -1.46 9.00 -9.13
C ALA A 323 -1.60 10.42 -9.74
N GLY A 324 -2.12 11.37 -8.95
CA GLY A 324 -2.19 12.79 -9.34
C GLY A 324 -3.58 13.33 -9.69
N ASN A 325 -4.65 12.64 -9.32
CA ASN A 325 -6.03 13.16 -9.33
C ASN A 325 -6.56 13.37 -7.93
#